data_AF-A0A9E4WCN6-F1
#
_entry.id   AF-A0A9E4WCN6-F1
#
_cell.length_a   1.000
_cell.length_b   1.000
_cell.length_c   1.000
_cell.angle_alpha   90.00
_cell.angle_beta   90.00
_cell.angle_gamma   90.00
#
_symmetry.space_group_name_H-M   'P 1'
#
loop_
_entity.id
_entity.type
_entity.pdbx_description
1 polymer ?
#
loop_
_entity_poly.entity_id
_entity_poly.type
_entity_poly.pdbx_seq_one_letter_code
_entity_poly.pdbx_strand_id
1 'polypeptide(L)'
;MATADSSGTDRNGGATVLLVEDDRPLLEFFSTVLRREGYNVLTAENGPEALEIAKNRPDQRIDILLSDVSMPYMGGIQLAESLWETRPDIRVLLTSGLPAEEVL
;
A
#
# COMPACT_ATOMS: atom_id res chain seq x y z
N MET A 1 31.08 29.46 9.30
CA MET A 1 31.62 28.08 9.27
C MET A 1 30.44 27.14 9.49
N ALA A 2 30.10 26.39 8.44
CA ALA A 2 29.12 25.29 8.32
C ALA A 2 27.66 25.54 8.76
N THR A 3 26.82 25.79 7.76
CA THR A 3 25.36 25.61 7.74
C THR A 3 25.03 24.13 7.89
N ALA A 4 24.24 23.78 8.92
CA ALA A 4 23.64 22.45 9.02
C ALA A 4 22.49 22.39 8.02
N ASP A 5 22.65 21.50 7.05
CA ASP A 5 21.78 21.27 5.92
C ASP A 5 20.38 20.81 6.36
N SER A 6 19.37 21.62 6.04
CA SER A 6 17.96 21.32 6.22
C SER A 6 17.45 20.55 4.99
N SER A 7 17.74 19.24 4.92
CA SER A 7 17.33 18.38 3.79
C SER A 7 16.75 17.03 4.26
N GLY A 8 15.88 17.08 5.28
CA GLY A 8 15.33 15.88 5.93
C GLY A 8 13.96 15.38 5.47
N THR A 9 13.15 16.16 4.73
CA THR A 9 11.69 15.90 4.71
C THR A 9 11.07 15.58 3.33
N ASP A 10 11.82 15.63 2.24
CA ASP A 10 11.24 15.51 0.88
C ASP A 10 11.63 14.23 0.12
N ARG A 11 12.04 13.15 0.81
CA ARG A 11 12.56 11.97 0.10
C ARG A 11 11.50 11.18 -0.69
N ASN A 12 10.21 11.37 -0.38
CA ASN A 12 9.11 10.58 -0.97
C ASN A 12 7.95 11.39 -1.57
N GLY A 13 8.00 12.73 -1.53
CA GLY A 13 7.15 13.62 -2.33
C GLY A 13 5.62 13.40 -2.24
N GLY A 14 5.08 12.81 -1.16
CA GLY A 14 3.64 12.60 -1.02
C GLY A 14 3.05 11.51 -1.93
N ALA A 15 3.83 10.51 -2.34
CA ALA A 15 3.31 9.36 -3.07
C ALA A 15 2.15 8.68 -2.31
N THR A 16 1.11 8.27 -3.05
CA THR A 16 -0.07 7.61 -2.48
C THR A 16 0.05 6.10 -2.55
N VAL A 17 -0.01 5.45 -1.40
CA VAL A 17 -0.03 3.99 -1.25
C VAL A 17 -1.45 3.54 -0.94
N LEU A 18 -1.95 2.58 -1.73
CA LEU A 18 -3.11 1.78 -1.38
C LEU A 18 -2.61 0.52 -0.66
N LEU A 19 -2.78 0.50 0.66
CA LEU A 19 -2.41 -0.60 1.53
C LEU A 19 -3.63 -1.51 1.75
N VAL A 20 -3.48 -2.80 1.49
CA VAL A 20 -4.54 -3.81 1.61
C VAL A 20 -4.04 -4.99 2.45
N GLU A 21 -4.69 -5.22 3.57
CA GLU A 21 -4.27 -6.20 4.58
C GLU A 21 -5.50 -6.61 5.40
N ASP A 22 -5.78 -7.91 5.51
CA ASP A 22 -6.96 -8.43 6.22
C ASP A 22 -6.73 -8.59 7.73
N ASP A 23 -5.48 -8.61 8.19
CA ASP A 23 -5.15 -8.48 9.61
C ASP A 23 -5.15 -7.00 10.04
N ARG A 24 -6.22 -6.58 10.73
CA ARG A 24 -6.38 -5.19 11.17
C ARG A 24 -5.21 -4.64 12.01
N PRO A 25 -4.69 -5.34 13.04
CA PRO A 25 -3.46 -4.91 13.73
C PRO A 25 -2.28 -4.63 12.79
N LEU A 26 -2.07 -5.50 11.80
CA LEU A 26 -0.99 -5.35 10.83
C LEU A 26 -1.23 -4.19 9.86
N LEU A 27 -2.48 -4.02 9.41
CA LEU A 27 -2.93 -2.88 8.60
C LEU A 27 -2.66 -1.54 9.32
N GLU A 28 -3.04 -1.44 10.59
CA GLU A 28 -2.82 -0.24 11.42
C GLU A 28 -1.32 0.03 11.63
N PHE A 29 -0.53 -1.02 11.87
CA PHE A 29 0.93 -0.92 12.01
C PHE A 29 1.59 -0.38 10.74
N PHE A 30 1.36 -1.03 9.59
CA PHE A 30 1.94 -0.59 8.31
C PHE A 30 1.49 0.81 7.92
N SER A 31 0.20 1.12 8.11
CA SER A 31 -0.36 2.44 7.83
C SER A 31 0.35 3.54 8.65
N THR A 32 0.59 3.27 9.94
CA THR A 32 1.30 4.19 10.83
C THR A 32 2.75 4.40 10.39
N VAL A 33 3.47 3.32 10.07
CA VAL A 33 4.86 3.39 9.62
C VAL A 33 4.95 4.17 8.31
N LEU A 34 4.16 3.82 7.30
CA LEU A 34 4.18 4.48 5.99
C LEU A 34 3.82 5.97 6.08
N ARG A 35 2.81 6.34 6.87
CA ARG A 35 2.48 7.76 7.08
C ARG A 35 3.62 8.53 7.74
N ARG A 36 4.31 7.92 8.71
CA ARG A 36 5.48 8.52 9.38
C ARG A 36 6.64 8.76 8.40
N GLU A 37 6.83 7.87 7.43
CA GLU A 37 7.83 8.02 6.37
C GLU A 37 7.38 9.00 5.23
N GLY A 38 6.24 9.66 5.37
CA GLY A 38 5.78 10.73 4.48
C GLY A 38 4.91 10.29 3.31
N TYR A 39 4.37 9.07 3.32
CA TYR A 39 3.41 8.61 2.31
C TYR A 39 1.97 9.02 2.63
N ASN A 40 1.17 9.24 1.58
CA ASN A 40 -0.29 9.30 1.70
C ASN A 40 -0.84 7.88 1.68
N VAL A 41 -1.51 7.42 2.74
CA VAL A 41 -1.94 6.02 2.84
C VAL A 41 -3.46 5.90 2.82
N LEU A 42 -3.97 5.24 1.78
CA LEU A 42 -5.32 4.71 1.69
C LEU A 42 -5.30 3.26 2.17
N THR A 43 -6.22 2.88 3.05
CA THR A 43 -6.27 1.54 3.66
C THR A 43 -7.54 0.81 3.25
N ALA A 44 -7.45 -0.50 3.03
CA ALA A 44 -8.58 -1.41 2.84
C ALA A 44 -8.30 -2.74 3.57
N GLU A 45 -9.34 -3.40 4.05
CA GLU A 45 -9.24 -4.71 4.73
C GLU A 45 -9.38 -5.90 3.76
N ASN A 46 -9.68 -5.65 2.47
CA ASN A 46 -9.83 -6.67 1.44
C ASN A 46 -9.82 -6.07 0.02
N GLY A 47 -9.70 -6.93 -1.00
CA GLY A 47 -9.68 -6.52 -2.41
C GLY A 47 -10.91 -5.75 -2.89
N PRO A 48 -12.16 -6.20 -2.61
CA PRO A 48 -13.36 -5.44 -2.99
C PRO A 48 -13.38 -4.00 -2.45
N GLU A 49 -13.05 -3.81 -1.17
CA GLU A 49 -12.96 -2.47 -0.58
C GLU A 49 -11.87 -1.63 -1.26
N ALA A 50 -10.71 -2.22 -1.55
CA ALA A 50 -9.62 -1.55 -2.26
C ALA A 50 -10.06 -1.07 -3.65
N LEU A 51 -10.82 -1.89 -4.39
CA LEU A 51 -11.39 -1.51 -5.68
C LEU A 51 -12.43 -0.40 -5.56
N GLU A 52 -13.27 -0.41 -4.53
CA GLU A 52 -14.23 0.67 -4.28
C GLU A 52 -13.52 2.00 -3.96
N ILE A 53 -12.49 1.97 -3.11
CA ILE A 53 -11.67 3.14 -2.79
C ILE A 53 -11.06 3.74 -4.04
N ALA A 54 -10.49 2.88 -4.91
CA ALA A 54 -9.88 3.27 -6.16
C ALA A 54 -10.93 3.82 -7.13
N LYS A 55 -12.09 3.16 -7.28
CA LYS A 55 -13.18 3.61 -8.16
C LYS A 55 -13.77 4.96 -7.74
N ASN A 56 -13.92 5.19 -6.44
CA ASN A 56 -14.49 6.43 -5.90
C ASN A 56 -13.53 7.62 -5.96
N ARG A 57 -12.28 7.41 -6.39
CA ARG A 57 -11.24 8.45 -6.49
C ARG A 57 -10.53 8.38 -7.85
N PRO A 58 -11.25 8.56 -8.96
CA PRO A 58 -10.68 8.39 -10.30
C PRO A 58 -9.52 9.36 -10.58
N ASP A 59 -9.60 10.59 -10.06
CA ASP A 59 -8.58 11.63 -10.29
C ASP A 59 -7.40 11.55 -9.30
N GLN A 60 -7.53 10.76 -8.23
CA GLN A 60 -6.44 10.58 -7.29
C GLN A 60 -5.46 9.54 -7.83
N ARG A 61 -4.22 9.98 -8.05
CA ARG A 61 -3.12 9.09 -8.39
C ARG A 61 -2.84 8.15 -7.21
N ILE A 62 -2.83 6.86 -7.49
CA ILE A 62 -2.35 5.81 -6.60
C ILE A 62 -1.05 5.30 -7.20
N ASP A 63 0.06 5.52 -6.49
CA ASP A 63 1.41 5.22 -6.97
C ASP A 63 1.78 3.76 -6.78
N ILE A 64 1.33 3.19 -5.66
CA ILE A 64 1.73 1.86 -5.20
C ILE A 64 0.50 1.14 -4.64
N LEU A 65 0.26 -0.08 -5.09
CA LEU A 65 -0.50 -1.08 -4.37
C LEU A 65 0.48 -1.86 -3.47
N LEU A 66 0.22 -1.88 -2.17
CA LEU A 66 0.86 -2.77 -1.21
C LEU A 66 -0.21 -3.71 -0.66
N SER A 67 -0.10 -5.01 -0.93
CA SER A 67 -1.16 -5.98 -0.62
C SER A 67 -0.59 -7.31 -0.17
N ASP A 68 -1.24 -7.99 0.78
CA ASP A 68 -0.99 -9.42 0.96
C ASP A 68 -1.42 -10.18 -0.31
N VAL A 69 -0.66 -11.22 -0.68
CA VAL A 69 -0.99 -12.18 -1.73
C VAL A 69 -2.24 -12.96 -1.36
N SER A 70 -2.34 -13.38 -0.09
CA SER A 70 -3.35 -14.30 0.41
C SER A 70 -4.35 -13.57 1.29
N MET A 71 -5.45 -13.12 0.67
CA MET A 71 -6.56 -12.48 1.38
C MET A 71 -7.88 -13.17 1.06
N PRO A 72 -8.86 -13.17 1.98
CA PRO A 72 -10.22 -13.62 1.67
C PRO A 72 -10.85 -12.77 0.57
N TYR A 73 -11.84 -13.35 -0.13
CA TYR A 73 -12.62 -12.76 -1.22
C TYR A 73 -11.87 -12.49 -2.52
N MET A 74 -10.71 -11.82 -2.47
CA MET A 74 -9.86 -11.49 -3.61
C MET A 74 -8.41 -11.35 -3.16
N GLY A 75 -7.52 -12.19 -3.69
CA GLY A 75 -6.10 -12.13 -3.39
C GLY A 75 -5.38 -10.97 -4.07
N GLY A 76 -4.18 -10.62 -3.58
CA GLY A 76 -3.43 -9.46 -4.05
C GLY A 76 -3.07 -9.50 -5.53
N ILE A 77 -2.86 -10.69 -6.11
CA ILE A 77 -2.59 -10.85 -7.56
C ILE A 77 -3.83 -10.46 -8.37
N GLN A 78 -5.00 -11.00 -8.03
CA GLN A 78 -6.26 -10.70 -8.74
C GLN A 78 -6.65 -9.22 -8.57
N LEU A 79 -6.38 -8.64 -7.40
CA LEU A 79 -6.57 -7.22 -7.14
C LEU A 79 -5.67 -6.36 -8.05
N ALA A 80 -4.39 -6.71 -8.17
CA ALA A 80 -3.44 -6.02 -9.04
C ALA A 80 -3.88 -6.06 -10.51
N GLU A 81 -4.27 -7.23 -11.00
CA GLU A 81 -4.81 -7.39 -12.37
C GLU A 81 -6.02 -6.48 -12.60
N SER A 82 -6.97 -6.45 -11.65
CA SER A 82 -8.16 -5.61 -11.73
C SER A 82 -7.82 -4.11 -11.70
N LEU A 83 -6.83 -3.70 -10.90
CA LEU A 83 -6.39 -2.32 -10.82
C LEU A 83 -5.67 -1.86 -12.09
N TRP A 84 -4.91 -2.73 -12.76
CA TRP A 84 -4.23 -2.38 -14.01
C TRP A 84 -5.18 -2.04 -15.15
N GLU A 85 -6.42 -2.53 -15.14
CA GLU A 85 -7.43 -2.15 -16.13
C GLU A 85 -7.78 -0.66 -16.08
N THR A 86 -7.72 -0.06 -14.88
CA THR A 86 -8.09 1.36 -14.66
C THR A 86 -6.92 2.26 -14.31
N ARG A 87 -5.79 1.67 -13.88
CA ARG A 87 -4.58 2.35 -13.41
C ARG A 87 -3.34 1.58 -13.90
N PRO A 88 -3.03 1.59 -15.20
CA PRO A 88 -1.94 0.80 -15.77
C PRO A 88 -0.55 1.16 -15.22
N ASP A 89 -0.37 2.38 -14.72
CA ASP A 89 0.91 2.88 -14.18
C ASP A 89 1.12 2.57 -12.69
N ILE A 90 0.17 1.90 -12.03
CA ILE A 90 0.31 1.55 -10.61
C ILE A 90 1.43 0.52 -10.43
N ARG A 91 2.35 0.78 -9.51
CA ARG A 91 3.37 -0.20 -9.10
C ARG A 91 2.77 -1.13 -8.06
N VAL A 92 3.15 -2.41 -8.11
CA VAL A 92 2.59 -3.44 -7.24
C VAL A 92 3.71 -4.03 -6.38
N LEU A 93 3.51 -4.04 -5.07
CA LEU A 93 4.31 -4.76 -4.09
C LEU A 93 3.40 -5.73 -3.35
N LEU A 94 3.71 -7.02 -3.46
CA LEU A 94 2.95 -8.06 -2.78
C LEU A 94 3.73 -8.57 -1.56
N THR A 95 3.05 -8.71 -0.43
CA THR A 95 3.57 -9.34 0.78
C THR A 95 3.01 -10.75 0.90
N SER A 96 3.80 -11.68 1.42
CA SER A 96 3.32 -13.04 1.70
C SER A 96 3.63 -13.39 3.15
N GLY A 97 2.64 -13.84 3.91
CA GLY A 97 2.88 -14.46 5.20
C GLY A 97 3.56 -15.82 5.04
N LEU A 98 4.78 -15.96 5.55
CA LEU A 98 5.34 -17.28 5.87
C LEU A 98 4.94 -17.63 7.31
N PRO A 99 4.36 -18.80 7.58
CA PRO A 99 4.18 -19.24 8.95
C PRO A 99 5.53 -19.24 9.67
N ALA A 100 5.56 -18.73 10.90
CA ALA A 100 6.80 -18.60 11.69
C ALA A 100 7.52 -19.94 11.95
N GLU A 101 6.87 -21.07 11.67
CA GLU A 101 7.39 -22.43 11.87
C GLU A 101 8.40 -22.89 10.79
N GLU A 102 8.60 -22.13 9.71
CA GLU A 102 9.61 -22.44 8.67
C GLU A 102 10.97 -21.73 8.83
N VAL A 103 11.25 -21.17 10.00
CA VAL A 103 12.63 -20.75 10.35
C VAL A 103 13.28 -21.89 11.14
N LEU A 104 14.12 -22.67 10.44
CA LEU A 104 14.93 -23.80 10.96
C LEU A 104 15.69 -23.47 12.26
#